data_AF-A0A9X2IQE3-F1
#
_entry.id   AF-A0A9X2IQE3-F1
#
_cell.length_a   1.000
_cell.length_b   1.000
_cell.length_c   1.000
_cell.angle_alpha   90.00
_cell.angle_beta   90.00
_cell.angle_gamma   90.00
#
_symmetry.space_group_name_H-M   'P 1'
#
loop_
_entity.id
_entity.type
_entity.pdbx_description
1 polymer ?
#
loop_
_entity_poly.entity_id
_entity_poly.type
_entity_poly.pdbx_seq_one_letter_code
_entity_poly.pdbx_strand_id
1 'polypeptide(L)'
;MNTSYVWTLIINKQSKKIEPDKITVFQQCTLVECVEKTSAERYLLYFYHNQFLTALPQPTAEPGTFLDLAERRGLHVEQAAPFFSLLADPSETLHADGLPQLLPRLKRSLPPEETALIFSYFDHALTPKELENSLKDLFFSYRRNGQLNNAFRLATLLRLRGYKQDWLHATIIHPDYTKAAELYQAPLTSLLDTDPLYVEQKAFIRYIKKQDDNLLTALYKKQKNTLNLLVLQTDSYKQNPSEASLATLITAYQSSFNAQDCLHCLLALTESVPAESGLHAHVFHFLTEQNEYDKAIELLLTHSFLLSKQELMQLPDMWCQLTAVPDNLLSKKVSKRLFKLLRGHPAVLERIIQLSLPVLLQRYQLKELHDWLKNAKHATLQPLEQRLAQVLRLEEEADNQLELGRFYFEFEQYEKAIDCFSWDMELRPDESAPLEWLVKTYQKLGKHEEAAAYQQLLGQLKA
;
A
#
# COMPACT_ATOMS: atom_id res chain seq x y z
N MET A 1 -3.72 0.69 -10.61
CA MET A 1 -3.58 1.87 -11.47
C MET A 1 -2.96 2.97 -10.63
N ASN A 2 -1.70 3.32 -10.89
CA ASN A 2 -1.02 4.46 -10.24
C ASN A 2 -1.58 5.74 -10.86
N THR A 3 -2.42 6.46 -10.14
CA THR A 3 -2.56 7.89 -10.35
C THR A 3 -1.23 8.53 -9.94
N SER A 4 -0.25 8.54 -10.84
CA SER A 4 1.04 9.21 -10.57
C SER A 4 0.75 10.68 -10.29
N TYR A 5 0.96 11.08 -9.03
CA TYR A 5 0.85 12.47 -8.64
C TYR A 5 2.04 13.20 -9.25
N VAL A 6 1.81 14.32 -9.95
CA VAL A 6 2.91 15.04 -10.62
C VAL A 6 2.81 16.51 -10.28
N TRP A 7 3.86 17.05 -9.68
CA TRP A 7 3.99 18.48 -9.44
C TRP A 7 4.92 19.15 -10.45
N THR A 8 4.70 20.45 -10.64
CA THR A 8 5.66 21.31 -11.33
C THR A 8 6.54 21.97 -10.30
N LEU A 9 7.84 21.67 -10.32
CA LEU A 9 8.84 22.32 -9.49
C LEU A 9 9.64 23.32 -10.32
N ILE A 10 9.66 24.59 -9.91
CA ILE A 10 10.56 25.60 -10.46
C ILE A 10 11.75 25.74 -9.52
N ILE A 11 12.92 25.30 -9.99
CA ILE A 11 14.19 25.40 -9.29
C ILE A 11 15.27 25.93 -10.24
N ASN A 12 16.07 26.90 -9.80
CA ASN A 12 17.09 27.55 -10.64
C ASN A 12 16.56 28.08 -12.00
N LYS A 13 15.32 28.61 -12.00
CA LYS A 13 14.58 29.06 -13.21
C LYS A 13 14.26 27.96 -14.23
N GLN A 14 14.44 26.69 -13.89
CA GLN A 14 14.06 25.56 -14.70
C GLN A 14 12.77 24.94 -14.15
N SER A 15 11.85 24.61 -15.05
CA SER A 15 10.61 23.90 -14.72
C SER A 15 10.84 22.40 -14.86
N LYS A 16 10.71 21.67 -13.75
CA LYS A 16 10.88 20.22 -13.67
C LYS A 16 9.56 19.56 -13.29
N LYS A 17 9.27 18.41 -13.89
CA LYS A 17 8.11 17.57 -13.51
C LYS A 17 8.59 16.51 -12.54
N ILE A 18 8.10 16.58 -11.30
CA ILE A 18 8.52 15.71 -10.21
C ILE A 18 7.35 14.84 -9.75
N GLU A 19 7.66 13.60 -9.40
CA GLU A 19 6.72 12.62 -8.84
C GLU A 19 7.11 12.35 -7.40
N PRO A 20 6.24 12.64 -6.42
CA PRO A 20 6.52 12.38 -5.02
C PRO A 20 6.34 10.91 -4.68
N ASP A 21 7.18 10.39 -3.79
CA ASP A 21 7.29 8.96 -3.46
C ASP A 21 7.03 8.68 -1.98
N LYS A 22 7.69 9.42 -1.09
CA LYS A 22 7.64 9.21 0.37
C LYS A 22 7.40 10.51 1.13
N ILE A 23 6.54 10.44 2.15
CA ILE A 23 6.37 11.51 3.15
C ILE A 23 7.03 11.09 4.46
N THR A 24 7.80 12.01 5.03
CA THR A 24 8.33 11.91 6.39
C THR A 24 7.87 13.11 7.22
N VAL A 25 7.07 12.86 8.25
CA VAL A 25 6.68 13.88 9.25
C VAL A 25 7.61 13.78 10.45
N PHE A 26 8.33 14.85 10.76
CA PHE A 26 9.18 14.94 11.94
C PHE A 26 8.95 16.25 12.70
N GLN A 27 8.10 16.18 13.73
CA GLN A 27 7.57 17.34 14.44
C GLN A 27 6.91 18.31 13.43
N GLN A 28 7.27 19.60 13.45
CA GLN A 28 6.72 20.63 12.55
C GLN A 28 7.16 20.52 11.08
N CYS A 29 8.13 19.65 10.79
CA CYS A 29 8.69 19.52 9.45
C CYS A 29 8.01 18.36 8.73
N THR A 30 7.60 18.60 7.49
CA THR A 30 7.21 17.54 6.57
C THR A 30 8.20 17.53 5.41
N LEU A 31 8.80 16.38 5.18
CA LEU A 31 9.73 16.12 4.09
C LEU A 31 9.05 15.26 3.04
N VAL A 32 9.28 15.58 1.76
CA VAL A 32 8.78 14.78 0.64
C VAL A 32 9.93 14.42 -0.29
N GLU A 33 10.16 13.13 -0.46
CA GLU A 33 11.11 12.61 -1.46
C GLU A 33 10.43 12.55 -2.83
N CYS A 34 11.04 13.13 -3.85
CA CYS A 34 10.51 13.17 -5.21
C CYS A 34 11.55 12.76 -6.25
N VAL A 35 11.10 12.20 -7.37
CA VAL A 35 11.91 11.84 -8.53
C VAL A 35 11.49 12.68 -9.74
N GLU A 36 12.45 13.27 -10.46
CA GLU A 36 12.18 13.96 -11.74
C GLU A 36 11.94 12.96 -12.86
N LYS A 37 10.85 13.12 -13.62
CA LYS A 37 10.44 12.18 -14.68
C LYS A 37 11.45 12.01 -15.83
N THR A 38 12.21 13.05 -16.17
CA THR A 38 13.08 13.03 -17.35
C THR A 38 14.51 12.61 -17.04
N SER A 39 15.09 13.13 -15.96
CA SER A 39 16.50 12.90 -15.61
C SER A 39 16.70 11.78 -14.58
N ALA A 40 15.62 11.34 -13.93
CA ALA A 40 15.65 10.50 -12.73
C ALA A 40 16.43 11.11 -11.54
N GLU A 41 16.68 12.42 -11.56
CA GLU A 41 17.24 13.15 -10.41
C GLU A 41 16.26 13.14 -9.24
N ARG A 42 16.79 13.06 -8.02
CA ARG A 42 15.99 13.04 -6.80
C ARG A 42 16.06 14.37 -6.08
N TYR A 43 14.92 14.79 -5.53
CA TYR A 43 14.75 16.02 -4.79
C TYR A 43 14.12 15.73 -3.44
N LEU A 44 14.54 16.49 -2.43
CA LEU A 44 13.92 16.52 -1.11
C LEU A 44 13.24 17.88 -0.93
N LEU A 45 11.91 17.85 -0.81
CA LEU A 45 11.08 19.03 -0.58
C LEU A 45 10.88 19.21 0.92
N TYR A 46 10.95 20.47 1.36
CA TYR A 46 10.80 20.86 2.76
C TYR A 46 9.51 21.65 2.94
N PHE A 47 8.73 21.26 3.93
CA PHE A 47 7.53 21.96 4.35
C PHE A 47 7.59 22.27 5.84
N TYR A 48 7.02 23.40 6.22
CA TYR A 48 6.82 23.78 7.63
C TYR A 48 5.34 24.03 7.86
N HIS A 49 4.73 23.30 8.79
CA HIS A 49 3.27 23.29 8.98
C HIS A 49 2.49 23.14 7.65
N ASN A 50 2.93 22.17 6.82
CA ASN A 50 2.37 21.87 5.50
C ASN A 50 2.45 23.00 4.46
N GLN A 51 3.22 24.06 4.73
CA GLN A 51 3.51 25.10 3.74
C GLN A 51 4.86 24.84 3.09
N PHE A 52 4.89 24.89 1.76
CA PHE A 52 6.11 24.64 0.98
C PHE A 52 7.18 25.71 1.28
N LEU A 53 8.38 25.27 1.63
CA LEU A 53 9.53 26.15 1.89
C LEU A 53 10.47 26.22 0.69
N THR A 54 11.00 25.07 0.29
CA THR A 54 11.97 24.92 -0.80
C THR A 54 12.20 23.44 -1.16
N ALA A 55 12.97 23.19 -2.21
CA ALA A 55 13.44 21.87 -2.62
C ALA A 55 14.96 21.90 -2.79
N LEU A 56 15.64 20.83 -2.36
CA LEU A 56 17.07 20.62 -2.56
C LEU A 56 17.31 19.29 -3.29
N PRO A 57 18.38 19.16 -4.11
CA PRO A 57 18.81 17.86 -4.62
C PRO A 57 19.01 16.89 -3.44
N GLN A 58 18.56 15.64 -3.55
CA GLN A 58 18.46 14.73 -2.40
C GLN A 58 19.81 14.61 -1.68
N PRO A 59 19.93 15.13 -0.45
CA PRO A 59 21.19 15.13 0.28
C PRO A 59 21.45 13.77 0.91
N THR A 60 22.73 13.46 1.17
CA THR A 60 23.10 12.32 2.00
C THR A 60 22.79 12.61 3.47
N ALA A 61 21.97 11.77 4.10
CA ALA A 61 21.65 11.87 5.52
C ALA A 61 22.87 11.44 6.36
N GLU A 62 23.71 12.41 6.75
CA GLU A 62 24.87 12.14 7.60
C GLU A 62 24.45 11.92 9.06
N PRO A 63 25.10 10.99 9.79
CA PRO A 63 24.76 10.70 11.19
C PRO A 63 24.74 11.95 12.08
N GLY A 64 23.65 12.14 12.81
CA GLY A 64 23.49 13.26 13.74
C GLY A 64 22.97 14.57 13.13
N THR A 65 22.76 14.62 11.81
CA THR A 65 22.04 15.73 11.16
C THR A 65 20.53 15.66 11.42
N PHE A 66 19.81 16.74 11.11
CA PHE A 66 18.35 16.78 11.15
C PHE A 66 17.73 15.68 10.30
N LEU A 67 18.29 15.42 9.11
CA LEU A 67 17.77 14.40 8.20
C LEU A 67 17.96 12.99 8.74
N ASP A 68 19.10 12.68 9.36
CA ASP A 68 19.32 11.40 10.05
C ASP A 68 18.33 11.20 11.21
N LEU A 69 18.03 12.27 11.95
CA LEU A 69 17.00 12.21 13.00
C LEU A 69 15.60 12.01 12.44
N ALA A 70 15.24 12.72 11.37
CA ALA A 70 13.94 12.59 10.69
C ALA A 70 13.76 11.18 10.09
N GLU A 71 14.81 10.59 9.53
CA GLU A 71 14.74 9.23 8.98
C GLU A 71 14.62 8.15 10.06
N ARG A 72 15.25 8.34 11.23
CA ARG A 72 15.20 7.34 12.31
C ARG A 72 14.00 7.48 13.23
N ARG A 73 13.42 8.68 13.33
CA ARG A 73 12.42 9.03 14.34
C ARG A 73 11.19 9.72 13.76
N GLY A 74 11.15 9.95 12.46
CA GLY A 74 9.98 10.47 11.78
C GLY A 74 8.88 9.43 11.66
N LEU A 75 7.70 9.90 11.26
CA LEU A 75 6.59 9.06 10.84
C LEU A 75 6.60 9.00 9.32
N HIS A 76 6.59 7.79 8.78
CA HIS A 76 6.80 7.56 7.35
C HIS A 76 5.56 6.99 6.67
N VAL A 77 5.24 7.54 5.50
CA VAL A 77 4.23 7.01 4.59
C VAL A 77 4.88 6.84 3.22
N GLU A 78 5.04 5.57 2.82
CA GLU A 78 5.49 5.18 1.49
C GLU A 78 4.32 5.24 0.50
N GLN A 79 4.59 5.56 -0.76
CA GLN A 79 3.59 5.59 -1.84
C GLN A 79 2.38 6.47 -1.49
N ALA A 80 2.64 7.66 -0.94
CA ALA A 80 1.66 8.47 -0.23
C ALA A 80 0.70 9.26 -1.15
N ALA A 81 0.28 8.69 -2.29
CA ALA A 81 -0.45 9.39 -3.36
C ALA A 81 -1.63 10.26 -2.86
N PRO A 82 -2.55 9.77 -1.99
CA PRO A 82 -3.61 10.61 -1.42
C PRO A 82 -3.10 11.68 -0.44
N PHE A 83 -2.07 11.38 0.34
CA PHE A 83 -1.52 12.32 1.33
C PHE A 83 -0.83 13.52 0.67
N PHE A 84 -0.23 13.35 -0.52
CA PHE A 84 0.37 14.46 -1.26
C PHE A 84 -0.65 15.54 -1.61
N SER A 85 -1.92 15.17 -1.83
CA SER A 85 -2.99 16.14 -2.08
C SER A 85 -3.29 17.09 -0.92
N LEU A 86 -2.88 16.71 0.30
CA LEU A 86 -2.99 17.57 1.49
C LEU A 86 -1.85 18.59 1.60
N LEU A 87 -0.79 18.45 0.81
CA LEU A 87 0.36 19.36 0.77
C LEU A 87 0.27 20.35 -0.39
N ALA A 88 -0.07 19.88 -1.59
CA ALA A 88 -0.21 20.72 -2.78
C ALA A 88 -1.09 20.05 -3.84
N ASP A 89 -1.85 20.86 -4.58
CA ASP A 89 -2.68 20.40 -5.69
C ASP A 89 -1.79 19.96 -6.89
N PRO A 90 -2.17 18.97 -7.73
CA PRO A 90 -1.34 18.57 -8.88
C PRO A 90 -1.14 19.70 -9.90
N SER A 91 -2.10 20.63 -9.97
CA SER A 91 -2.04 21.80 -10.85
C SER A 91 -1.14 22.92 -10.30
N GLU A 92 -0.76 22.85 -9.03
CA GLU A 92 0.06 23.87 -8.38
C GLU A 92 1.52 23.81 -8.86
N THR A 93 2.14 24.99 -8.92
CA THR A 93 3.56 25.14 -9.23
C THR A 93 4.33 25.51 -7.98
N LEU A 94 5.25 24.64 -7.57
CA LEU A 94 6.09 24.83 -6.40
C LEU A 94 7.34 25.63 -6.78
N HIS A 95 7.53 26.79 -6.17
CA HIS A 95 8.66 27.68 -6.44
C HIS A 95 9.74 27.54 -5.37
N ALA A 96 10.84 26.85 -5.71
CA ALA A 96 11.94 26.60 -4.78
C ALA A 96 12.99 27.72 -4.85
N ASP A 97 13.07 28.50 -3.77
CA ASP A 97 14.16 29.46 -3.57
C ASP A 97 15.39 28.76 -3.01
N GLY A 98 16.57 29.07 -3.55
CA GLY A 98 17.83 28.61 -2.95
C GLY A 98 18.02 29.18 -1.54
N LEU A 99 18.76 28.46 -0.68
CA LEU A 99 18.97 28.85 0.72
C LEU A 99 19.43 30.33 0.92
N PRO A 100 20.32 30.91 0.09
CA PRO A 100 20.71 32.31 0.23
C PRO A 100 19.55 33.32 0.09
N GLN A 101 18.47 32.95 -0.63
CA GLN A 101 17.28 33.79 -0.80
C GLN A 101 16.21 33.45 0.26
N LEU A 102 16.06 32.15 0.55
CA LEU A 102 15.07 31.66 1.51
C LEU A 102 15.36 32.16 2.93
N LEU A 103 16.58 31.98 3.45
CA LEU A 103 16.88 32.24 4.87
C LEU A 103 16.65 33.70 5.27
N PRO A 104 17.09 34.73 4.50
CA PRO A 104 16.76 36.13 4.81
C PRO A 104 15.27 36.43 4.70
N ARG A 105 14.54 35.81 3.77
CA ARG A 105 13.08 35.97 3.61
C ARG A 105 12.34 35.44 4.84
N LEU A 106 12.70 34.26 5.32
CA LEU A 106 12.10 33.67 6.53
C LEU A 106 12.37 34.53 7.77
N LYS A 107 13.61 35.02 7.93
CA LYS A 107 13.98 35.91 9.04
C LYS A 107 13.18 37.22 9.09
N ARG A 108 12.61 37.67 7.97
CA ARG A 108 11.74 38.86 7.89
C ARG A 108 10.26 38.56 8.09
N SER A 109 9.82 37.33 7.78
CA SER A 109 8.40 36.97 7.71
C SER A 109 7.92 36.12 8.88
N LEU A 110 8.81 35.39 9.56
CA LEU A 110 8.46 34.49 10.64
C LEU A 110 9.05 34.92 11.99
N PRO A 111 8.44 34.50 13.12
CA PRO A 111 9.02 34.68 14.44
C PRO A 111 10.42 34.04 14.55
N PRO A 112 11.30 34.58 15.43
CA PRO A 112 12.65 34.04 15.63
C PRO A 112 12.71 32.56 16.00
N GLU A 113 11.78 32.04 16.80
CA GLU A 113 11.72 30.62 17.17
C GLU A 113 11.41 29.72 15.97
N GLU A 114 10.45 30.10 15.12
CA GLU A 114 10.10 29.34 13.92
C GLU A 114 11.24 29.41 12.90
N THR A 115 11.82 30.61 12.73
CA THR A 115 13.00 30.81 11.88
C THR A 115 14.16 29.92 12.33
N ALA A 116 14.45 29.87 13.64
CA ALA A 116 15.52 29.04 14.18
C ALA A 116 15.26 27.54 13.97
N LEU A 117 14.01 27.10 14.12
CA LEU A 117 13.61 25.72 13.84
C LEU A 117 13.80 25.39 12.36
N ILE A 118 13.34 26.23 11.44
CA ILE A 118 13.50 25.99 10.00
C ILE A 118 14.98 26.00 9.60
N PHE A 119 15.79 26.91 10.16
CA PHE A 119 17.22 26.95 9.87
C PHE A 119 17.91 25.64 10.28
N SER A 120 17.46 25.01 11.36
CA SER A 120 17.98 23.72 11.81
C SER A 120 17.70 22.55 10.86
N TYR A 121 16.76 22.70 9.89
CA TYR A 121 16.51 21.66 8.88
C TYR A 121 17.65 21.52 7.87
N PHE A 122 18.43 22.59 7.71
CA PHE A 122 19.45 22.73 6.67
C PHE A 122 20.87 22.55 7.22
N ASP A 123 21.03 21.83 8.33
CA ASP A 123 22.34 21.55 8.93
C ASP A 123 23.25 20.68 8.05
N HIS A 124 22.67 19.91 7.13
CA HIS A 124 23.38 19.19 6.07
C HIS A 124 23.83 20.07 4.90
N ALA A 125 23.20 21.23 4.68
CA ALA A 125 23.44 22.10 3.52
C ALA A 125 24.18 23.41 3.87
N LEU A 126 24.15 23.81 5.14
CA LEU A 126 24.87 24.97 5.66
C LEU A 126 26.17 24.53 6.33
N THR A 127 27.20 25.38 6.28
CA THR A 127 28.39 25.09 7.10
C THR A 127 28.03 25.18 8.59
N PRO A 128 28.67 24.38 9.47
CA PRO A 128 28.39 24.42 10.91
C PRO A 128 28.49 25.84 11.51
N LYS A 129 29.45 26.64 11.01
CA LYS A 129 29.67 28.03 11.44
C LYS A 129 28.57 28.98 10.99
N GLU A 130 28.08 28.86 9.76
CA GLU A 130 26.97 29.68 9.25
C GLU A 130 25.68 29.41 10.01
N LEU A 131 25.37 28.13 10.26
CA LEU A 131 24.20 27.75 11.04
C LEU A 131 24.32 28.25 12.48
N GLU A 132 25.46 28.02 13.14
CA GLU A 132 25.68 28.45 14.52
C GLU A 132 25.57 29.98 14.67
N ASN A 133 26.18 30.74 13.76
CA ASN A 133 26.09 32.20 13.78
C ASN A 133 24.64 32.66 13.60
N SER A 134 23.92 32.06 12.65
CA SER A 134 22.52 32.41 12.38
C SER A 134 21.61 32.12 13.59
N LEU A 135 21.80 30.98 14.25
CA LEU A 135 21.03 30.61 15.45
C LEU A 135 21.40 31.47 16.66
N LYS A 136 22.69 31.78 16.86
CA LYS A 136 23.15 32.70 17.90
C LYS A 136 22.58 34.10 17.69
N ASP A 137 22.55 34.60 16.47
CA ASP A 137 21.99 35.92 16.17
C ASP A 137 20.53 36.04 16.60
N LEU A 138 19.72 35.03 16.29
CA LEU A 138 18.31 34.94 16.71
C LEU A 138 18.21 34.84 18.23
N PHE A 139 18.96 33.95 18.85
CA PHE A 139 18.95 33.76 20.30
C PHE A 139 19.35 35.05 21.06
N PHE A 140 20.47 35.67 20.68
CA PHE A 140 20.96 36.88 21.34
C PHE A 140 20.11 38.11 21.03
N SER A 141 19.32 38.11 19.95
CA SER A 141 18.34 39.17 19.72
C SER A 141 17.30 39.23 20.85
N TYR A 142 16.82 38.07 21.32
CA TYR A 142 15.93 38.01 22.47
C TYR A 142 16.59 38.47 23.76
N ARG A 143 17.85 38.07 23.99
CA ARG A 143 18.58 38.48 25.19
C ARG A 143 18.83 39.99 25.22
N ARG A 144 19.23 40.59 24.09
CA ARG A 144 19.44 42.05 23.98
C ARG A 144 18.16 42.85 24.23
N ASN A 145 17.01 42.29 23.87
CA ASN A 145 15.70 42.91 24.06
C ASN A 145 15.07 42.59 25.43
N GLY A 146 15.80 41.94 26.35
CA GLY A 146 15.30 41.56 27.68
C GLY A 146 14.28 40.43 27.69
N GLN A 147 14.06 39.75 26.56
CA GLN A 147 13.06 38.70 26.39
C GLN A 147 13.61 37.32 26.82
N LEU A 148 14.00 37.19 28.09
CA LEU A 148 14.68 36.00 28.62
C LEU A 148 13.85 34.71 28.46
N ASN A 149 12.52 34.78 28.62
CA ASN A 149 11.64 33.63 28.41
C ASN A 149 11.67 33.14 26.96
N ASN A 150 11.67 34.06 25.98
CA ASN A 150 11.74 33.71 24.56
C ASN A 150 13.12 33.16 24.18
N ALA A 151 14.19 33.71 24.76
CA ALA A 151 15.54 33.17 24.59
C ALA A 151 15.62 31.72 25.13
N PHE A 152 15.12 31.48 26.35
CA PHE A 152 15.10 30.13 26.93
C PHE A 152 14.23 29.16 26.13
N ARG A 153 13.06 29.61 25.66
CA ARG A 153 12.16 28.85 24.78
C ARG A 153 12.89 28.40 23.52
N LEU A 154 13.47 29.34 22.78
CA LEU A 154 14.22 29.06 21.55
C LEU A 154 15.36 28.07 21.82
N ALA A 155 16.12 28.26 22.89
CA ALA A 155 17.21 27.34 23.24
C ALA A 155 16.69 25.93 23.55
N THR A 156 15.55 25.84 24.24
CA THR A 156 14.90 24.57 24.57
C THR A 156 14.39 23.86 23.32
N LEU A 157 13.78 24.58 22.38
CA LEU A 157 13.29 24.04 21.11
C LEU A 157 14.43 23.47 20.25
N LEU A 158 15.56 24.19 20.16
CA LEU A 158 16.76 23.71 19.45
C LEU A 158 17.34 22.45 20.11
N ARG A 159 17.40 22.41 21.45
CA ARG A 159 17.87 21.22 22.18
C ARG A 159 16.96 20.01 21.91
N LEU A 160 15.64 20.20 21.93
CA LEU A 160 14.66 19.13 21.66
C LEU A 160 14.70 18.64 20.21
N ARG A 161 15.04 19.53 19.26
CA ARG A 161 15.29 19.18 17.87
C ARG A 161 16.48 18.22 17.70
N GLY A 162 17.43 18.27 18.64
CA GLY A 162 18.66 17.48 18.59
C GLY A 162 19.92 18.30 18.30
N TYR A 163 19.82 19.64 18.25
CA TYR A 163 20.97 20.52 18.08
C TYR A 163 21.85 20.52 19.34
N LYS A 164 23.02 19.86 19.26
CA LYS A 164 23.94 19.65 20.39
C LYS A 164 25.19 20.50 20.22
N GLN A 165 25.11 21.74 20.69
CA GLN A 165 26.27 22.64 20.75
C GLN A 165 26.54 23.11 22.17
N ASP A 166 27.82 23.27 22.51
CA ASP A 166 28.26 23.62 23.86
C ASP A 166 27.69 24.97 24.32
N TRP A 167 27.64 25.95 23.42
CA TRP A 167 27.07 27.27 23.73
C TRP A 167 25.59 27.18 24.14
N LEU A 168 24.83 26.28 23.51
CA LEU A 168 23.41 26.09 23.79
C LEU A 168 23.24 25.43 25.16
N HIS A 169 24.07 24.41 25.46
CA HIS A 169 24.03 23.71 26.73
C HIS A 169 24.35 24.65 27.90
N ALA A 170 25.46 25.39 27.79
CA ALA A 170 25.88 26.39 28.79
C ALA A 170 24.82 27.47 29.00
N THR A 171 24.09 27.83 27.94
CA THR A 171 23.03 28.83 28.00
C THR A 171 21.82 28.34 28.80
N ILE A 172 21.34 27.13 28.55
CA ILE A 172 20.10 26.61 29.19
C ILE A 172 20.26 26.45 30.71
N ILE A 173 21.48 26.16 31.18
CA ILE A 173 21.78 26.00 32.62
C ILE A 173 22.12 27.32 33.33
N HIS A 174 22.16 28.43 32.59
CA HIS A 174 22.56 29.72 33.15
C HIS A 174 21.53 30.24 34.17
N PRO A 175 21.95 30.79 35.32
CA PRO A 175 21.03 31.26 36.39
C PRO A 175 19.98 32.28 35.94
N ASP A 176 20.29 33.12 34.95
CA ASP A 176 19.34 34.05 34.32
C ASP A 176 18.01 33.39 33.87
N TYR A 177 18.02 32.08 33.62
CA TYR A 177 16.87 31.35 33.10
C TYR A 177 16.14 30.49 34.12
N THR A 178 16.47 30.54 35.42
CA THR A 178 15.80 29.71 36.44
C THR A 178 14.29 29.90 36.43
N LYS A 179 13.81 31.15 36.38
CA LYS A 179 12.37 31.47 36.30
C LYS A 179 11.72 30.96 35.01
N ALA A 180 12.42 31.07 33.89
CA ALA A 180 11.91 30.56 32.62
C ALA A 180 11.82 29.02 32.65
N ALA A 181 12.81 28.34 33.24
CA ALA A 181 12.85 26.89 33.38
C ALA A 181 11.70 26.35 34.24
N GLU A 182 11.31 27.05 35.31
CA GLU A 182 10.15 26.69 36.16
C GLU A 182 8.85 26.59 35.35
N LEU A 183 8.64 27.47 34.37
CA LEU A 183 7.45 27.43 33.50
C LEU A 183 7.33 26.10 32.72
N TYR A 184 8.46 25.51 32.34
CA TYR A 184 8.51 24.28 31.56
C TYR A 184 8.53 23.01 32.43
N GLN A 185 8.44 23.15 33.75
CA GLN A 185 8.17 22.04 34.68
C GLN A 185 6.67 21.72 34.79
N ALA A 186 5.80 22.64 34.35
CA ALA A 186 4.36 22.44 34.33
C ALA A 186 3.94 21.26 33.43
N PRO A 187 2.76 20.65 33.67
CA PRO A 187 2.22 19.63 32.77
C PRO A 187 2.13 20.14 31.32
N LEU A 188 2.46 19.31 30.32
CA LEU A 188 2.43 19.74 28.91
C LEU A 188 1.05 20.25 28.47
N THR A 189 -0.02 19.72 29.07
CA THR A 189 -1.40 20.15 28.79
C THR A 189 -1.64 21.62 29.10
N SER A 190 -1.01 22.19 30.13
CA SER A 190 -1.17 23.62 30.44
C SER A 190 -0.43 24.55 29.48
N LEU A 191 0.49 23.99 28.67
CA LEU A 191 1.27 24.74 27.69
C LEU A 191 0.67 24.67 26.27
N LEU A 192 -0.45 23.95 26.08
CA LEU A 192 -1.08 23.77 24.76
C LEU A 192 -1.51 25.07 24.08
N ASP A 193 -1.92 26.07 24.87
CA ASP A 193 -2.36 27.38 24.36
C ASP A 193 -1.21 28.38 24.26
N THR A 194 -0.26 28.30 25.20
CA THR A 194 0.79 29.32 25.36
C THR A 194 2.06 28.99 24.57
N ASP A 195 2.37 27.70 24.40
CA ASP A 195 3.54 27.24 23.64
C ASP A 195 3.27 25.93 22.87
N PRO A 196 2.47 25.99 21.79
CA PRO A 196 2.14 24.81 21.01
C PRO A 196 3.37 24.15 20.35
N LEU A 197 4.40 24.92 19.98
CA LEU A 197 5.64 24.41 19.37
C LEU A 197 6.39 23.49 20.33
N TYR A 198 6.57 23.93 21.58
CA TYR A 198 7.22 23.11 22.60
C TYR A 198 6.41 21.86 22.92
N VAL A 199 5.08 22.00 23.06
CA VAL A 199 4.19 20.88 23.34
C VAL A 199 4.27 19.84 22.23
N GLU A 200 4.22 20.26 20.97
CA GLU A 200 4.34 19.35 19.82
C GLU A 200 5.66 18.57 19.85
N GLN A 201 6.81 19.23 20.01
CA GLN A 201 8.11 18.55 20.02
C GLN A 201 8.19 17.54 21.18
N LYS A 202 7.70 17.90 22.37
CA LYS A 202 7.69 17.01 23.54
C LYS A 202 6.73 15.84 23.36
N ALA A 203 5.51 16.11 22.90
CA ALA A 203 4.50 15.09 22.65
C ALA A 203 4.95 14.11 21.54
N PHE A 204 5.60 14.61 20.48
CA PHE A 204 6.19 13.78 19.43
C PHE A 204 7.30 12.87 19.99
N ILE A 205 8.19 13.39 20.83
CA ILE A 205 9.23 12.57 21.50
C ILE A 205 8.59 11.51 22.42
N ARG A 206 7.53 11.85 23.15
CA ARG A 206 6.79 10.89 23.99
C ARG A 206 6.14 9.80 23.15
N TYR A 207 5.52 10.17 22.03
CA TYR A 207 4.92 9.26 21.07
C TYR A 207 5.94 8.24 20.54
N ILE A 208 7.09 8.69 20.03
CA ILE A 208 8.16 7.79 19.55
C ILE A 208 8.64 6.84 20.66
N LYS A 209 8.67 7.32 21.91
CA LYS A 209 9.05 6.53 23.09
C LYS A 209 7.93 5.60 23.59
N LYS A 210 6.78 5.56 22.93
CA LYS A 210 5.58 4.79 23.32
C LYS A 210 5.05 5.19 24.71
N GLN A 211 5.20 6.45 25.08
CA GLN A 211 4.73 7.05 26.33
C GLN A 211 3.42 7.82 26.09
N ASP A 212 2.42 7.13 25.54
CA ASP A 212 1.21 7.71 24.97
C ASP A 212 0.38 8.55 25.97
N ASP A 213 0.03 9.77 25.55
CA ASP A 213 -0.83 10.69 26.28
C ASP A 213 -1.92 11.37 25.42
N ASN A 214 -2.20 10.87 24.20
CA ASN A 214 -3.16 11.45 23.23
C ASN A 214 -2.97 12.96 22.92
N LEU A 215 -1.91 13.59 23.44
CA LEU A 215 -1.73 15.04 23.42
C LEU A 215 -1.40 15.54 22.01
N LEU A 216 -0.58 14.79 21.28
CA LEU A 216 -0.20 15.11 19.91
C LEU A 216 -1.41 15.08 18.97
N THR A 217 -2.26 14.06 19.12
CA THR A 217 -3.54 13.95 18.40
C THR A 217 -4.45 15.14 18.69
N ALA A 218 -4.59 15.52 19.97
CA ALA A 218 -5.40 16.67 20.36
C ALA A 218 -4.85 17.99 19.77
N LEU A 219 -3.52 18.15 19.75
CA LEU A 219 -2.86 19.32 19.19
C LEU A 219 -3.12 19.44 17.68
N TYR A 220 -2.89 18.36 16.91
CA TYR A 220 -3.11 18.40 15.45
C TYR A 220 -4.57 18.63 15.08
N LYS A 221 -5.52 18.08 15.85
CA LYS A 221 -6.95 18.40 15.69
C LYS A 221 -7.23 19.88 15.92
N LYS A 222 -6.69 20.46 16.99
CA LYS A 222 -6.86 21.89 17.32
C LYS A 222 -6.27 22.80 16.24
N GLN A 223 -5.11 22.45 15.70
CA GLN A 223 -4.44 23.18 14.63
C GLN A 223 -5.07 22.97 13.24
N LYS A 224 -6.06 22.05 13.12
CA LYS A 224 -6.59 21.58 11.83
C LYS A 224 -5.49 21.07 10.89
N ASN A 225 -4.45 20.46 11.45
CA ASN A 225 -3.35 19.87 10.69
C ASN A 225 -3.74 18.45 10.27
N THR A 226 -4.54 18.36 9.20
CA THR A 226 -5.09 17.10 8.70
C THR A 226 -3.99 16.11 8.31
N LEU A 227 -2.96 16.55 7.59
CA LEU A 227 -1.87 15.67 7.15
C LEU A 227 -1.19 14.98 8.34
N ASN A 228 -0.67 15.75 9.29
CA ASN A 228 0.08 15.18 10.41
C ASN A 228 -0.82 14.34 11.31
N LEU A 229 -2.11 14.69 11.44
CA LEU A 229 -3.09 13.88 12.15
C LEU A 229 -3.28 12.52 11.47
N LEU A 230 -3.47 12.48 10.15
CA LEU A 230 -3.64 11.23 9.41
C LEU A 230 -2.37 10.38 9.51
N VAL A 231 -1.19 10.95 9.26
CA VAL A 231 0.09 10.23 9.37
C VAL A 231 0.26 9.62 10.76
N LEU A 232 -0.08 10.38 11.81
CA LEU A 232 -0.03 9.91 13.20
C LEU A 232 -1.02 8.75 13.46
N GLN A 233 -2.25 8.85 12.94
CA GLN A 233 -3.26 7.80 13.09
C GLN A 233 -2.89 6.54 12.31
N THR A 234 -2.32 6.68 11.12
CA THR A 234 -1.78 5.59 10.31
C THR A 234 -0.67 4.85 11.06
N ASP A 235 0.30 5.59 11.62
CA ASP A 235 1.40 5.00 12.38
C ASP A 235 0.90 4.35 13.68
N SER A 236 -0.02 5.01 14.39
CA SER A 236 -0.63 4.48 15.62
C SER A 236 -1.35 3.15 15.36
N TYR A 237 -2.08 3.05 14.24
CA TYR A 237 -2.72 1.81 13.82
C TYR A 237 -1.71 0.70 13.49
N LYS A 238 -0.63 1.03 12.76
CA LYS A 238 0.46 0.05 12.48
C LYS A 238 1.08 -0.49 13.76
N GLN A 239 1.27 0.36 14.78
CA GLN A 239 1.84 -0.05 16.06
C GLN A 239 0.90 -0.95 16.88
N ASN A 240 -0.40 -0.65 16.91
CA ASN A 240 -1.40 -1.38 17.69
C ASN A 240 -2.68 -1.65 16.86
N PRO A 241 -2.64 -2.61 15.94
CA PRO A 241 -3.74 -2.88 15.04
C PRO A 241 -4.87 -3.66 15.73
N SER A 242 -6.09 -3.13 15.63
CA SER A 242 -7.31 -3.71 16.19
C SER A 242 -8.53 -3.21 15.40
N GLU A 243 -9.66 -3.88 15.51
CA GLU A 243 -10.90 -3.43 14.86
C GLU A 243 -11.34 -2.03 15.32
N ALA A 244 -11.15 -1.70 16.60
CA ALA A 244 -11.49 -0.38 17.15
C ALA A 244 -10.57 0.73 16.61
N SER A 245 -9.26 0.47 16.54
CA SER A 245 -8.31 1.42 15.96
C SER A 245 -8.48 1.55 14.44
N LEU A 246 -8.86 0.47 13.75
CA LEU A 246 -9.21 0.48 12.33
C LEU A 246 -10.43 1.35 12.05
N ALA A 247 -11.52 1.19 12.81
CA ALA A 247 -12.74 2.01 12.63
C ALA A 247 -12.45 3.52 12.78
N THR A 248 -11.58 3.86 13.74
CA THR A 248 -11.13 5.24 13.95
C THR A 248 -10.31 5.75 12.77
N LEU A 249 -9.41 4.92 12.22
CA LEU A 249 -8.61 5.25 11.05
C LEU A 249 -9.45 5.44 9.78
N ILE A 250 -10.38 4.52 9.52
CA ILE A 250 -11.29 4.58 8.37
C ILE A 250 -12.11 5.88 8.41
N THR A 251 -12.65 6.22 9.57
CA THR A 251 -13.42 7.47 9.74
C THR A 251 -12.56 8.70 9.40
N ALA A 252 -11.29 8.70 9.79
CA ALA A 252 -10.37 9.80 9.51
C ALA A 252 -9.99 9.89 8.02
N TYR A 253 -9.80 8.75 7.35
CA TYR A 253 -9.57 8.71 5.90
C TYR A 253 -10.82 9.19 5.15
N GLN A 254 -12.00 8.70 5.49
CA GLN A 254 -13.26 9.08 4.84
C GLN A 254 -13.61 10.56 5.01
N SER A 255 -13.15 11.22 6.09
CA SER A 255 -13.34 12.66 6.25
C SER A 255 -12.41 13.51 5.36
N SER A 256 -11.34 12.91 4.83
CA SER A 256 -10.25 13.64 4.16
C SER A 256 -10.09 13.25 2.69
N PHE A 257 -10.50 12.04 2.32
CA PHE A 257 -10.28 11.44 1.02
C PHE A 257 -11.56 10.86 0.43
N ASN A 258 -11.61 10.72 -0.89
CA ASN A 258 -12.67 9.99 -1.56
C ASN A 258 -12.52 8.47 -1.32
N ALA A 259 -13.51 7.69 -1.76
CA ALA A 259 -13.56 6.26 -1.53
C ALA A 259 -12.38 5.48 -2.15
N GLN A 260 -11.92 5.88 -3.36
CA GLN A 260 -10.80 5.22 -4.04
C GLN A 260 -9.46 5.50 -3.36
N ASP A 261 -9.24 6.75 -2.94
CA ASP A 261 -8.05 7.16 -2.21
C ASP A 261 -8.00 6.49 -0.82
N CYS A 262 -9.15 6.37 -0.14
CA CYS A 262 -9.25 5.60 1.11
C CYS A 262 -8.82 4.14 0.88
N LEU A 263 -9.34 3.48 -0.15
CA LEU A 263 -8.97 2.12 -0.50
C LEU A 263 -7.47 2.00 -0.78
N HIS A 264 -6.89 2.94 -1.51
CA HIS A 264 -5.46 2.95 -1.81
C HIS A 264 -4.62 3.03 -0.52
N CYS A 265 -4.97 3.93 0.40
CA CYS A 265 -4.32 4.02 1.70
C CYS A 265 -4.45 2.73 2.52
N LEU A 266 -5.61 2.09 2.51
CA LEU A 266 -5.85 0.86 3.27
C LEU A 266 -5.12 -0.34 2.66
N LEU A 267 -5.04 -0.45 1.33
CA LEU A 267 -4.27 -1.46 0.62
C LEU A 267 -2.78 -1.36 0.94
N ALA A 268 -2.21 -0.16 0.96
CA ALA A 268 -0.80 0.02 1.32
C ALA A 268 -0.48 -0.48 2.75
N LEU A 269 -1.47 -0.56 3.63
CA LEU A 269 -1.29 -1.04 5.00
C LEU A 269 -1.33 -2.57 5.13
N THR A 270 -1.92 -3.31 4.19
CA THR A 270 -2.12 -4.77 4.31
C THR A 270 -0.80 -5.54 4.40
N GLU A 271 0.27 -5.02 3.80
CA GLU A 271 1.61 -5.63 3.88
C GLU A 271 2.28 -5.44 5.25
N SER A 272 1.93 -4.36 5.95
CA SER A 272 2.60 -3.94 7.19
C SER A 272 1.88 -4.36 8.47
N VAL A 273 0.67 -4.91 8.35
CA VAL A 273 -0.22 -5.18 9.49
C VAL A 273 -0.67 -6.65 9.50
N PRO A 274 -0.81 -7.31 10.67
CA PRO A 274 -1.35 -8.67 10.78
C PRO A 274 -2.75 -8.82 10.17
N ALA A 275 -3.07 -10.04 9.73
CA ALA A 275 -4.37 -10.34 9.11
C ALA A 275 -5.54 -10.31 10.11
N GLU A 276 -5.24 -10.52 11.39
CA GLU A 276 -6.18 -10.48 12.51
C GLU A 276 -6.64 -9.06 12.89
N SER A 277 -6.07 -8.04 12.25
CA SER A 277 -6.36 -6.63 12.53
C SER A 277 -7.75 -6.14 12.08
N GLY A 278 -8.48 -6.96 11.32
CA GLY A 278 -9.73 -6.57 10.66
C GLY A 278 -9.53 -5.83 9.34
N LEU A 279 -8.34 -5.28 9.06
CA LEU A 279 -8.07 -4.51 7.84
C LEU A 279 -8.31 -5.31 6.57
N HIS A 280 -7.80 -6.54 6.53
CA HIS A 280 -7.86 -7.37 5.33
C HIS A 280 -9.30 -7.76 4.98
N ALA A 281 -10.12 -8.08 6.00
CA ALA A 281 -11.54 -8.35 5.82
C ALA A 281 -12.28 -7.10 5.32
N HIS A 282 -11.97 -5.92 5.89
CA HIS A 282 -12.56 -4.66 5.45
C HIS A 282 -12.20 -4.31 3.99
N VAL A 283 -10.92 -4.43 3.63
CA VAL A 283 -10.45 -4.18 2.26
C VAL A 283 -11.05 -5.19 1.28
N PHE A 284 -11.12 -6.47 1.66
CA PHE A 284 -11.78 -7.50 0.86
C PHE A 284 -13.24 -7.10 0.58
N HIS A 285 -14.00 -6.77 1.63
CA HIS A 285 -15.39 -6.34 1.50
C HIS A 285 -15.52 -5.13 0.57
N PHE A 286 -14.71 -4.10 0.76
CA PHE A 286 -14.72 -2.92 -0.11
C PHE A 286 -14.44 -3.27 -1.57
N LEU A 287 -13.43 -4.10 -1.86
CA LEU A 287 -13.12 -4.54 -3.23
C LEU A 287 -14.28 -5.33 -3.84
N THR A 288 -14.96 -6.17 -3.05
CA THR A 288 -16.14 -6.92 -3.53
C THR A 288 -17.30 -6.00 -3.89
N GLU A 289 -17.56 -4.94 -3.11
CA GLU A 289 -18.61 -3.96 -3.41
C GLU A 289 -18.31 -3.17 -4.70
N GLN A 290 -17.03 -2.95 -5.02
CA GLN A 290 -16.59 -2.28 -6.24
C GLN A 290 -16.48 -3.22 -7.46
N ASN A 291 -16.83 -4.50 -7.33
CA ASN A 291 -16.62 -5.55 -8.34
C ASN A 291 -15.15 -5.73 -8.77
N GLU A 292 -14.18 -5.32 -7.94
CA GLU A 292 -12.75 -5.52 -8.20
C GLU A 292 -12.31 -6.92 -7.73
N TYR A 293 -12.89 -7.95 -8.34
CA TYR A 293 -12.75 -9.35 -7.91
C TYR A 293 -11.32 -9.88 -8.01
N ASP A 294 -10.55 -9.49 -9.03
CA ASP A 294 -9.16 -9.92 -9.18
C ASP A 294 -8.31 -9.57 -7.96
N LYS A 295 -8.39 -8.31 -7.51
CA LYS A 295 -7.66 -7.84 -6.32
C LYS A 295 -8.20 -8.46 -5.03
N ALA A 296 -9.51 -8.63 -4.93
CA ALA A 296 -10.13 -9.25 -3.75
C ALA A 296 -9.64 -10.70 -3.56
N ILE A 297 -9.60 -11.48 -4.65
CA ILE A 297 -9.09 -12.85 -4.64
C ILE A 297 -7.58 -12.87 -4.41
N GLU A 298 -6.81 -11.97 -5.03
CA GLU A 298 -5.38 -11.84 -4.76
C GLU A 298 -5.08 -11.60 -3.27
N LEU A 299 -5.82 -10.67 -2.63
CA LEU A 299 -5.71 -10.39 -1.20
C LEU A 299 -6.03 -11.63 -0.35
N LEU A 300 -7.10 -12.35 -0.67
CA LEU A 300 -7.53 -13.57 0.00
C LEU A 300 -6.50 -14.72 -0.13
N LEU A 301 -5.86 -14.84 -1.29
CA LEU A 301 -4.82 -15.83 -1.53
C LEU A 301 -3.47 -15.43 -0.91
N THR A 302 -3.27 -14.15 -0.58
CA THR A 302 -2.02 -13.61 -0.02
C THR A 302 -2.04 -13.51 1.50
N HIS A 303 -3.19 -13.26 2.12
CA HIS A 303 -3.35 -13.06 3.57
C HIS A 303 -4.42 -13.99 4.16
N SER A 304 -4.25 -14.40 5.42
CA SER A 304 -5.18 -15.32 6.09
C SER A 304 -6.09 -14.58 7.05
N PHE A 305 -7.29 -14.21 6.61
CA PHE A 305 -8.34 -13.61 7.42
C PHE A 305 -9.64 -14.41 7.30
N LEU A 306 -10.58 -14.14 8.19
CA LEU A 306 -11.88 -14.82 8.23
C LEU A 306 -12.87 -14.12 7.31
N LEU A 307 -13.64 -14.91 6.56
CA LEU A 307 -14.78 -14.45 5.79
C LEU A 307 -16.07 -14.90 6.48
N SER A 308 -17.13 -14.11 6.34
CA SER A 308 -18.47 -14.51 6.74
C SER A 308 -18.96 -15.67 5.88
N LYS A 309 -19.97 -16.41 6.38
CA LYS A 309 -20.60 -17.49 5.62
C LYS A 309 -21.17 -17.00 4.28
N GLN A 310 -21.69 -15.78 4.24
CA GLN A 310 -22.26 -15.20 3.02
C GLN A 310 -21.19 -14.93 1.97
N GLU A 311 -20.08 -14.30 2.35
CA GLU A 311 -18.95 -14.02 1.46
C GLU A 311 -18.35 -15.33 0.92
N LEU A 312 -18.21 -16.36 1.75
CA LEU A 312 -17.72 -17.68 1.32
C LEU A 312 -18.62 -18.30 0.23
N MET A 313 -19.93 -18.13 0.34
CA MET A 313 -20.87 -18.67 -0.66
C MET A 313 -20.85 -17.89 -1.97
N GLN A 314 -20.41 -16.63 -1.97
CA GLN A 314 -20.28 -15.79 -3.16
C GLN A 314 -18.95 -16.00 -3.91
N LEU A 315 -17.94 -16.61 -3.27
CA LEU A 315 -16.63 -16.82 -3.89
C LEU A 315 -16.67 -17.49 -5.28
N PRO A 316 -17.51 -18.51 -5.55
CA PRO A 316 -17.57 -19.09 -6.89
C PRO A 316 -18.07 -18.10 -7.96
N ASP A 317 -19.04 -17.25 -7.62
CA ASP A 317 -19.58 -16.25 -8.54
C ASP A 317 -18.57 -15.14 -8.82
N MET A 318 -17.78 -14.76 -7.81
CA MET A 318 -16.63 -13.87 -7.98
C MET A 318 -15.56 -14.51 -8.87
N TRP A 319 -15.30 -15.81 -8.70
CA TRP A 319 -14.30 -16.54 -9.46
C TRP A 319 -14.63 -16.61 -10.96
N CYS A 320 -15.92 -16.72 -11.31
CA CYS A 320 -16.41 -16.65 -12.70
C CYS A 320 -16.13 -15.29 -13.37
N GLN A 321 -16.00 -14.23 -12.59
CA GLN A 321 -15.84 -12.85 -13.08
C GLN A 321 -14.37 -12.40 -13.09
N LEU A 322 -13.44 -13.28 -12.75
CA LEU A 322 -12.01 -12.98 -12.81
C LEU A 322 -11.56 -12.75 -14.25
N THR A 323 -10.70 -11.75 -14.43
CA THR A 323 -10.04 -11.49 -15.71
C THR A 323 -9.09 -12.63 -16.08
N ALA A 324 -8.44 -13.22 -15.07
CA ALA A 324 -7.59 -14.39 -15.22
C ALA A 324 -7.57 -15.22 -13.92
N VAL A 325 -7.57 -16.54 -14.06
CA VAL A 325 -7.36 -17.44 -12.92
C VAL A 325 -5.94 -17.23 -12.37
N PRO A 326 -5.75 -17.11 -11.03
CA PRO A 326 -4.45 -16.87 -10.42
C PRO A 326 -3.38 -17.91 -10.82
N ASP A 327 -2.25 -17.44 -11.35
CA ASP A 327 -1.16 -18.31 -11.83
C ASP A 327 -0.51 -19.15 -10.74
N ASN A 328 -0.51 -18.65 -9.51
CA ASN A 328 0.19 -19.29 -8.40
C ASN A 328 -0.68 -20.26 -7.59
N LEU A 329 -1.85 -20.65 -8.11
CA LEU A 329 -2.84 -21.47 -7.39
C LEU A 329 -2.29 -22.84 -6.96
N LEU A 330 -1.48 -23.48 -7.80
CA LEU A 330 -0.81 -24.76 -7.50
C LEU A 330 0.32 -24.62 -6.47
N SER A 331 0.78 -23.40 -6.19
CA SER A 331 1.88 -23.19 -5.25
C SER A 331 1.50 -23.74 -3.87
N LYS A 332 2.45 -24.41 -3.21
CA LYS A 332 2.23 -25.04 -1.90
C LYS A 332 1.69 -24.06 -0.84
N LYS A 333 2.07 -22.78 -0.93
CA LYS A 333 1.63 -21.72 -0.01
C LYS A 333 0.16 -21.35 -0.26
N VAL A 334 -0.19 -21.06 -1.51
CA VAL A 334 -1.54 -20.61 -1.90
C VAL A 334 -2.56 -21.74 -1.75
N SER A 335 -2.26 -22.93 -2.29
CA SER A 335 -3.12 -24.11 -2.17
C SER A 335 -3.43 -24.47 -0.71
N LYS A 336 -2.41 -24.54 0.16
CA LYS A 336 -2.58 -24.79 1.59
C LYS A 336 -3.50 -23.76 2.24
N ARG A 337 -3.41 -22.49 1.82
CA ARG A 337 -4.25 -21.41 2.34
C ARG A 337 -5.70 -21.55 1.86
N LEU A 338 -5.93 -21.72 0.56
CA LEU A 338 -7.25 -21.92 -0.02
C LEU A 338 -7.97 -23.11 0.62
N PHE A 339 -7.28 -24.26 0.73
CA PHE A 339 -7.81 -25.47 1.34
C PHE A 339 -8.09 -25.32 2.84
N LYS A 340 -7.27 -24.54 3.57
CA LYS A 340 -7.53 -24.21 4.97
C LYS A 340 -8.77 -23.33 5.12
N LEU A 341 -8.90 -22.30 4.26
CA LEU A 341 -10.03 -21.37 4.26
C LEU A 341 -11.35 -22.11 4.01
N LEU A 342 -11.37 -23.01 3.03
CA LEU A 342 -12.59 -23.69 2.57
C LEU A 342 -12.81 -25.07 3.22
N ARG A 343 -12.06 -25.42 4.28
CA ARG A 343 -12.18 -26.71 4.96
C ARG A 343 -13.62 -27.02 5.42
N GLY A 344 -14.36 -26.00 5.86
CA GLY A 344 -15.76 -26.12 6.29
C GLY A 344 -16.79 -25.98 5.15
N HIS A 345 -16.36 -25.68 3.92
CA HIS A 345 -17.22 -25.37 2.78
C HIS A 345 -16.78 -26.14 1.53
N PRO A 346 -16.90 -27.49 1.56
CA PRO A 346 -16.36 -28.34 0.51
C PRO A 346 -16.98 -28.11 -0.88
N ALA A 347 -18.27 -27.79 -0.95
CA ALA A 347 -18.96 -27.51 -2.21
C ALA A 347 -18.42 -26.23 -2.89
N VAL A 348 -18.08 -25.21 -2.10
CA VAL A 348 -17.45 -23.97 -2.60
C VAL A 348 -16.06 -24.29 -3.15
N LEU A 349 -15.28 -25.10 -2.42
CA LEU A 349 -13.96 -25.52 -2.87
C LEU A 349 -14.03 -26.29 -4.19
N GLU A 350 -14.90 -27.29 -4.27
CA GLU A 350 -15.09 -28.07 -5.50
C GLU A 350 -15.44 -27.17 -6.69
N ARG A 351 -16.37 -26.23 -6.49
CA ARG A 351 -16.79 -25.30 -7.54
C ARG A 351 -15.65 -24.41 -8.03
N ILE A 352 -14.87 -23.84 -7.11
CA ILE A 352 -13.70 -23.00 -7.47
C ILE A 352 -12.68 -23.81 -8.27
N ILE A 353 -12.39 -25.04 -7.84
CA ILE A 353 -11.43 -25.92 -8.53
C ILE A 353 -11.93 -26.29 -9.93
N GLN A 354 -13.23 -26.60 -10.08
CA GLN A 354 -13.86 -26.85 -11.37
C GLN A 354 -13.76 -25.63 -12.30
N LEU A 355 -14.07 -24.43 -11.81
CA LEU A 355 -13.96 -23.19 -12.58
C LEU A 355 -12.51 -22.89 -13.01
N SER A 356 -11.53 -23.26 -12.18
CA SER A 356 -10.11 -23.11 -12.50
C SER A 356 -9.57 -24.18 -13.45
N LEU A 357 -10.19 -25.35 -13.51
CA LEU A 357 -9.63 -26.53 -14.17
C LEU A 357 -9.30 -26.33 -15.65
N PRO A 358 -10.16 -25.70 -16.48
CA PRO A 358 -9.86 -25.50 -17.90
C PRO A 358 -8.59 -24.68 -18.12
N VAL A 359 -8.44 -23.60 -17.35
CA VAL A 359 -7.28 -22.69 -17.42
C VAL A 359 -6.02 -23.37 -16.88
N LEU A 360 -6.15 -24.16 -15.81
CA LEU A 360 -5.02 -24.90 -15.25
C LEU A 360 -4.49 -25.97 -16.21
N LEU A 361 -5.37 -26.69 -16.92
CA LEU A 361 -4.98 -27.73 -17.89
C LEU A 361 -4.30 -27.17 -19.15
N GLN A 362 -4.48 -25.89 -19.45
CA GLN A 362 -3.73 -25.18 -20.50
C GLN A 362 -2.31 -24.83 -20.05
N ARG A 363 -2.09 -24.65 -18.74
CA ARG A 363 -0.83 -24.15 -18.17
C ARG A 363 0.07 -25.24 -17.59
N TYR A 364 -0.53 -26.31 -17.09
CA TYR A 364 0.16 -27.37 -16.35
C TYR A 364 -0.07 -28.74 -16.99
N GLN A 365 0.86 -29.67 -16.74
CA GLN A 365 0.68 -31.04 -17.18
C GLN A 365 -0.43 -31.72 -16.35
N LEU A 366 -1.19 -32.61 -16.99
CA LEU A 366 -2.27 -33.37 -16.34
C LEU A 366 -1.78 -34.11 -15.08
N LYS A 367 -0.57 -34.69 -15.16
CA LYS A 367 0.08 -35.39 -14.04
C LYS A 367 0.35 -34.47 -12.85
N GLU A 368 0.80 -33.24 -13.08
CA GLU A 368 1.08 -32.26 -12.02
C GLU A 368 -0.22 -31.87 -11.29
N LEU A 369 -1.31 -31.68 -12.04
CA LEU A 369 -2.63 -31.35 -11.49
C LEU A 369 -3.22 -32.51 -10.69
N HIS A 370 -3.11 -33.73 -11.21
CA HIS A 370 -3.49 -34.93 -10.49
C HIS A 370 -2.71 -35.06 -9.18
N ASP A 371 -1.37 -34.94 -9.21
CA ASP A 371 -0.54 -35.07 -8.02
C ASP A 371 -0.84 -33.96 -7.00
N TRP A 372 -1.13 -32.74 -7.47
CA TRP A 372 -1.58 -31.64 -6.63
C TRP A 372 -2.88 -31.96 -5.88
N LEU A 373 -3.91 -32.44 -6.58
CA LEU A 373 -5.19 -32.81 -5.96
C LEU A 373 -5.07 -34.03 -5.03
N LYS A 374 -4.28 -35.03 -5.43
CA LYS A 374 -3.97 -36.19 -4.60
C LYS A 374 -3.29 -35.79 -3.30
N ASN A 375 -2.34 -34.86 -3.38
CA ASN A 375 -1.64 -34.33 -2.20
C ASN A 375 -2.52 -33.46 -1.31
N ALA A 376 -3.60 -32.87 -1.85
CA ALA A 376 -4.56 -32.09 -1.06
C ALA A 376 -5.30 -32.96 -0.03
N LYS A 377 -5.52 -34.25 -0.30
CA LYS A 377 -6.23 -35.21 0.58
C LYS A 377 -7.61 -34.70 1.04
N HIS A 378 -8.30 -33.94 0.19
CA HIS A 378 -9.65 -33.45 0.44
C HIS A 378 -10.68 -34.43 -0.12
N ALA A 379 -11.54 -34.97 0.76
CA ALA A 379 -12.56 -35.96 0.38
C ALA A 379 -13.45 -35.50 -0.78
N THR A 380 -13.72 -34.20 -0.86
CA THR A 380 -14.60 -33.61 -1.89
C THR A 380 -13.91 -33.40 -3.22
N LEU A 381 -12.58 -33.42 -3.26
CA LEU A 381 -11.82 -33.39 -4.50
C LEU A 381 -11.45 -34.80 -4.98
N GLN A 382 -11.73 -35.86 -4.22
CA GLN A 382 -11.46 -37.24 -4.61
C GLN A 382 -12.15 -37.64 -5.93
N PRO A 383 -13.43 -37.31 -6.18
CA PRO A 383 -14.05 -37.65 -7.46
C PRO A 383 -13.33 -37.00 -8.65
N LEU A 384 -12.88 -35.75 -8.50
CA LEU A 384 -12.15 -35.04 -9.54
C LEU A 384 -10.74 -35.63 -9.74
N GLU A 385 -10.04 -35.94 -8.66
CA GLU A 385 -8.73 -36.61 -8.72
C GLU A 385 -8.81 -37.98 -9.41
N GLN A 386 -9.83 -38.78 -9.11
CA GLN A 386 -10.06 -40.07 -9.77
C GLN A 386 -10.34 -39.92 -11.26
N ARG A 387 -11.10 -38.91 -11.67
CA ARG A 387 -11.31 -38.62 -13.11
C ARG A 387 -10.00 -38.26 -13.80
N LEU A 388 -9.17 -37.40 -13.20
CA LEU A 388 -7.87 -37.06 -13.77
C LEU A 388 -6.94 -38.28 -13.84
N ALA A 389 -6.99 -39.17 -12.83
CA ALA A 389 -6.26 -40.44 -12.86
C ALA A 389 -6.74 -41.37 -13.99
N GLN A 390 -8.04 -41.36 -14.30
CA GLN A 390 -8.60 -42.11 -15.42
C GLN A 390 -8.13 -41.54 -16.76
N VAL A 391 -8.15 -40.21 -16.93
CA VAL A 391 -7.61 -39.57 -18.15
C VAL A 391 -6.13 -39.92 -18.36
N LEU A 392 -5.32 -39.88 -17.30
CA LEU A 392 -3.91 -40.28 -17.39
C LEU A 392 -3.70 -41.72 -17.85
N ARG A 393 -4.60 -42.65 -17.48
CA ARG A 393 -4.54 -44.04 -17.95
C ARG A 393 -4.97 -44.16 -19.41
N LEU A 394 -6.04 -43.46 -19.77
CA LEU A 394 -6.59 -43.47 -21.13
C LEU A 394 -5.63 -42.82 -22.13
N GLU A 395 -4.80 -41.85 -21.73
CA GLU A 395 -3.73 -41.30 -22.58
C GLU A 395 -2.72 -42.37 -23.03
N GLU A 396 -2.57 -43.47 -22.29
CA GLU A 396 -1.70 -44.61 -22.64
C GLU A 396 -2.42 -45.70 -23.48
N GLU A 397 -3.74 -45.60 -23.64
CA GLU A 397 -4.59 -46.60 -24.30
C GLU A 397 -5.17 -46.06 -25.63
N ALA A 398 -4.53 -46.39 -26.75
CA ALA A 398 -4.90 -45.87 -28.07
C ALA A 398 -6.34 -46.22 -28.53
N ASP A 399 -6.93 -47.31 -28.01
CA ASP A 399 -8.23 -47.82 -28.46
C ASP A 399 -9.44 -47.11 -27.80
N ASN A 400 -9.21 -46.30 -26.75
CA ASN A 400 -10.28 -45.70 -25.95
C ASN A 400 -10.45 -44.17 -26.19
N GLN A 401 -10.20 -43.71 -27.42
CA GLN A 401 -10.23 -42.28 -27.77
C GLN A 401 -11.60 -41.63 -27.53
N LEU A 402 -12.72 -42.31 -27.79
CA LEU A 402 -14.05 -41.78 -27.49
C LEU A 402 -14.24 -41.43 -26.01
N GLU A 403 -13.74 -42.27 -25.10
CA GLU A 403 -13.85 -42.04 -23.66
C GLU A 403 -12.91 -40.93 -23.20
N LEU A 404 -11.66 -40.93 -23.69
CA LEU A 404 -10.69 -39.87 -23.45
C LEU A 404 -11.21 -38.49 -23.92
N GLY A 405 -11.80 -38.43 -25.11
CA GLY A 405 -12.40 -37.22 -25.66
C GLY A 405 -13.57 -36.71 -24.83
N ARG A 406 -14.39 -37.59 -24.25
CA ARG A 406 -15.48 -37.18 -23.34
C ARG A 406 -14.93 -36.51 -22.07
N PHE A 407 -13.85 -37.03 -21.50
CA PHE A 407 -13.20 -36.37 -20.37
C PHE A 407 -12.63 -35.00 -20.73
N TYR A 408 -11.93 -34.89 -21.86
CA TYR A 408 -11.44 -33.58 -22.31
C TYR A 408 -12.59 -32.60 -22.58
N PHE A 409 -13.72 -33.06 -23.11
CA PHE A 409 -14.92 -32.24 -23.25
C PHE A 409 -15.46 -31.78 -21.89
N GLU A 410 -15.53 -32.67 -20.89
CA GLU A 410 -15.96 -32.32 -19.53
C GLU A 410 -15.04 -31.31 -18.84
N PHE A 411 -13.73 -31.38 -19.11
CA PHE A 411 -12.74 -30.42 -18.62
C PHE A 411 -12.59 -29.17 -19.49
N GLU A 412 -13.50 -28.99 -20.45
CA GLU A 412 -13.55 -27.88 -21.39
C GLU A 412 -12.26 -27.71 -22.21
N GLN A 413 -11.52 -28.81 -22.42
CA GLN A 413 -10.36 -28.91 -23.32
C GLN A 413 -10.84 -29.31 -24.72
N TYR A 414 -11.61 -28.42 -25.35
CA TYR A 414 -12.37 -28.75 -26.56
C TYR A 414 -11.50 -29.13 -27.76
N GLU A 415 -10.32 -28.53 -27.92
CA GLU A 415 -9.39 -28.90 -29.00
C GLU A 415 -8.90 -30.34 -28.85
N LYS A 416 -8.45 -30.73 -27.64
CA LYS A 416 -8.04 -32.11 -27.35
C LYS A 416 -9.19 -33.10 -27.51
N ALA A 417 -10.41 -32.68 -27.14
CA ALA A 417 -11.60 -33.50 -27.34
C ALA A 417 -11.87 -33.73 -28.83
N ILE A 418 -11.73 -32.71 -29.68
CA ILE A 418 -11.85 -32.83 -31.14
C ILE A 418 -10.83 -33.81 -31.68
N ASP A 419 -9.56 -33.73 -31.26
CA ASP A 419 -8.51 -34.65 -31.72
C ASP A 419 -8.87 -36.10 -31.39
N CYS A 420 -9.30 -36.37 -30.15
CA CYS A 420 -9.76 -37.70 -29.73
C CYS A 420 -10.96 -38.18 -30.54
N PHE A 421 -12.01 -37.37 -30.71
CA PHE A 421 -13.20 -37.78 -31.45
C PHE A 421 -12.93 -37.96 -32.94
N SER A 422 -12.02 -37.16 -33.52
CA SER A 422 -11.63 -37.29 -34.92
C SER A 422 -10.85 -38.59 -35.16
N TRP A 423 -9.91 -38.92 -34.26
CA TRP A 423 -9.20 -40.19 -34.32
C TRP A 423 -10.16 -41.37 -34.14
N ASP A 424 -11.09 -41.30 -33.18
CA ASP A 424 -12.06 -42.36 -32.96
C ASP A 424 -12.98 -42.60 -34.18
N MET A 425 -13.39 -41.52 -34.84
CA MET A 425 -14.14 -41.55 -36.10
C MET A 425 -13.35 -42.24 -37.23
N GLU A 426 -12.03 -42.02 -37.32
CA GLU A 426 -11.18 -42.69 -38.30
C GLU A 426 -11.00 -44.19 -38.01
N LEU A 427 -10.89 -44.56 -36.73
CA LEU A 427 -10.78 -45.96 -36.31
C LEU A 427 -12.10 -46.72 -36.50
N ARG A 428 -13.24 -46.05 -36.29
CA ARG A 428 -14.58 -46.64 -36.26
C ARG A 428 -15.55 -45.80 -37.08
N PRO A 429 -15.44 -45.81 -38.42
CA PRO A 429 -16.20 -44.93 -39.29
C PRO A 429 -17.72 -45.18 -39.27
N ASP A 430 -18.15 -46.38 -38.88
CA ASP A 430 -19.56 -46.77 -38.82
C ASP A 430 -20.24 -46.35 -37.50
N GLU A 431 -19.49 -45.85 -36.51
CA GLU A 431 -20.05 -45.40 -35.23
C GLU A 431 -20.49 -43.94 -35.27
N SER A 432 -21.72 -43.68 -34.83
CA SER A 432 -22.26 -42.32 -34.81
C SER A 432 -21.79 -41.48 -33.62
N ALA A 433 -21.28 -42.12 -32.56
CA ALA A 433 -20.96 -41.45 -31.31
C ALA A 433 -19.85 -40.39 -31.44
N PRO A 434 -18.71 -40.63 -32.12
CA PRO A 434 -17.67 -39.61 -32.30
C PRO A 434 -18.19 -38.38 -33.05
N LEU A 435 -19.03 -38.58 -34.07
CA LEU A 435 -19.65 -37.50 -34.84
C LEU A 435 -20.61 -36.64 -34.00
N GLU A 436 -21.44 -37.27 -33.16
CA GLU A 436 -22.32 -36.54 -32.22
C GLU A 436 -21.51 -35.66 -31.27
N TRP A 437 -20.38 -36.16 -30.78
CA TRP A 437 -19.50 -35.41 -29.91
C TRP A 437 -18.73 -34.31 -30.64
N LEU A 438 -18.28 -34.51 -31.89
CA LEU A 438 -17.68 -33.45 -32.71
C LEU A 438 -18.66 -32.30 -32.93
N VAL A 439 -19.90 -32.58 -33.32
CA VAL A 439 -20.95 -31.56 -33.48
C VAL A 439 -21.11 -30.75 -32.20
N LYS A 440 -21.26 -31.44 -31.06
CA LYS A 440 -21.41 -30.80 -29.74
C LYS A 440 -20.19 -29.95 -29.37
N THR A 441 -18.98 -30.42 -29.69
CA THR A 441 -17.73 -29.74 -29.34
C THR A 441 -17.51 -28.49 -30.19
N TYR A 442 -17.74 -28.57 -31.50
CA TYR A 442 -17.68 -27.40 -32.38
C TYR A 442 -18.75 -26.35 -32.02
N GLN A 443 -19.95 -26.78 -31.62
CA GLN A 443 -20.97 -25.86 -31.10
C GLN A 443 -20.50 -25.13 -29.84
N LYS A 444 -19.80 -25.81 -28.92
CA LYS A 444 -19.24 -25.20 -27.70
C LYS A 444 -18.13 -24.20 -28.00
N LEU A 445 -17.34 -24.43 -29.04
CA LEU A 445 -16.33 -23.49 -29.53
C LEU A 445 -16.90 -22.34 -30.37
N GLY A 446 -18.21 -22.29 -30.64
CA GLY A 446 -18.83 -21.29 -31.52
C GLY A 446 -18.53 -21.49 -33.02
N LYS A 447 -17.97 -22.64 -33.38
CA LYS A 447 -17.60 -23.04 -34.75
C LYS A 447 -18.79 -23.67 -35.47
N HIS A 448 -19.75 -22.82 -35.86
CA HIS A 448 -21.05 -23.26 -36.37
C HIS A 448 -20.98 -23.94 -37.75
N GLU A 449 -20.04 -23.54 -38.61
CA GLU A 449 -19.88 -24.12 -39.94
C GLU A 449 -19.38 -25.56 -39.87
N GLU A 450 -18.34 -25.80 -39.07
CA GLU A 450 -17.80 -27.14 -38.82
C GLU A 450 -18.85 -28.02 -38.15
N ALA A 451 -19.57 -27.51 -37.15
CA ALA A 451 -20.66 -28.25 -36.52
C ALA A 451 -21.75 -28.68 -37.53
N ALA A 452 -22.12 -27.81 -38.47
CA ALA A 452 -23.11 -28.12 -39.50
C ALA A 452 -22.59 -29.19 -40.49
N ALA A 453 -21.31 -29.12 -40.87
CA ALA A 453 -20.68 -30.12 -41.74
C ALA A 453 -20.72 -31.52 -41.11
N TYR A 454 -20.29 -31.65 -39.85
CA TYR A 454 -20.36 -32.93 -39.12
C TYR A 454 -21.81 -33.40 -38.89
N GLN A 455 -22.76 -32.47 -38.73
CA GLN A 455 -24.17 -32.81 -38.61
C GLN A 455 -24.75 -33.40 -39.90
N GLN A 456 -24.33 -32.90 -41.07
CA GLN A 456 -24.70 -33.48 -42.36
C GLN A 456 -24.12 -34.90 -42.51
N LEU A 457 -22.85 -35.09 -42.14
CA LEU A 457 -22.21 -36.41 -42.17
C LEU A 457 -22.92 -37.42 -41.25
N LEU A 458 -23.28 -36.99 -40.04
CA LEU A 458 -24.07 -37.79 -39.10
C LEU A 458 -25.44 -38.19 -39.67
N GLY A 459 -26.07 -37.28 -40.42
CA GLY A 459 -27.34 -37.56 -41.11
C GLY A 459 -27.20 -38.59 -42.23
N GLN A 460 -26.07 -38.60 -42.94
CA GLN A 460 -25.76 -39.59 -43.98
C GLN A 460 -25.44 -40.97 -43.39
N LEU A 461 -24.83 -41.03 -42.21
CA LEU A 461 -24.51 -42.28 -41.50
C LEU A 461 -25.76 -42.98 -40.94
N LYS A 462 -26.78 -42.20 -40.57
CA LYS A 462 -28.05 -42.69 -39.98
C LYS A 462 -29.15 -42.98 -41.00
N ALA A 463 -28.93 -42.60 -42.26
CA ALA A 463 -29.83 -42.84 -43.39
C ALA A 463 -29.51 -44.18 -44.05
#